data_AF-A0A239P2S7-F1
#
_entry.id   AF-A0A239P2S7-F1
#
_cell.length_a   1.000
_cell.length_b   1.000
_cell.length_c   1.000
_cell.angle_alpha   90.00
_cell.angle_beta   90.00
_cell.angle_gamma   90.00
#
_symmetry.space_group_name_H-M   'P 1'
#
loop_
_entity.id
_entity.type
_entity.pdbx_description
1 polymer ?
#
loop_
_entity_poly.entity_id
_entity_poly.type
_entity_poly.pdbx_seq_one_letter_code
_entity_poly.pdbx_strand_id
1 'polypeptide(L)'
;MNAPSANTLGANAISAYSISAAVPLETAAQLEETLRHIGATRYHSLHPFHKLLHGGKLNKGQVQAWALNRYYYQSTIPIKDAVVISRFRDRATRVEWRHRIEDHDGDTGAEGGIERWLKLTEGLGLDSAYVESTEGILPATRFAVEAYVHFVRDRTPLEAIASSLTELFAPNLHEERISGMLKHYNFVNPDIMSYFSRRLTQAPRDAGFALDYVKQHASTPAERRAVCNALIFKTNVLWVQLDALYHAYVDGHVPPGAFVPAK
;
A
#
# COMPACT_ATOMS: atom_id res chain seq x y z
N MET A 1 -17.01 -35.40 1.38
CA MET A 1 -15.96 -34.56 2.00
C MET A 1 -16.36 -33.12 1.77
N ASN A 2 -16.99 -32.50 2.77
CA ASN A 2 -17.49 -31.13 2.66
C ASN A 2 -16.30 -30.17 2.84
N ALA A 3 -16.08 -29.31 1.85
CA ALA A 3 -15.21 -28.16 2.00
C ALA A 3 -15.73 -27.29 3.16
N PRO A 4 -14.86 -26.71 4.00
CA PRO A 4 -15.31 -25.78 5.02
C PRO A 4 -15.96 -24.58 4.31
N SER A 5 -17.21 -24.30 4.66
CA SER A 5 -17.92 -23.10 4.23
C SER A 5 -17.10 -21.89 4.62
N ALA A 6 -16.68 -21.09 3.65
CA ALA A 6 -16.12 -19.76 3.89
C ALA A 6 -17.12 -19.02 4.78
N ASN A 7 -16.72 -18.71 6.01
CA ASN A 7 -17.60 -18.06 6.96
C ASN A 7 -17.72 -16.61 6.45
N THR A 8 -18.74 -16.33 5.64
CA THR A 8 -18.97 -14.99 5.08
C THR A 8 -19.27 -14.07 6.25
N LEU A 9 -18.25 -13.35 6.72
CA LEU A 9 -18.40 -12.27 7.68
C LEU A 9 -19.54 -11.37 7.22
N GLY A 10 -20.60 -11.28 8.02
CA GLY A 10 -21.80 -10.52 7.66
C GLY A 10 -21.49 -9.04 7.41
N ALA A 11 -22.36 -8.32 6.70
CA ALA A 11 -22.15 -6.93 6.28
C ALA A 11 -21.77 -5.95 7.41
N ASN A 12 -22.11 -6.26 8.67
CA ASN A 12 -21.81 -5.45 9.85
C ASN A 12 -20.57 -5.93 10.64
N ALA A 13 -19.81 -6.87 10.12
CA ALA A 13 -18.64 -7.43 10.80
C ALA A 13 -17.45 -6.45 10.82
N ILE A 14 -17.35 -5.54 9.86
CA ILE A 14 -16.25 -4.57 9.73
C ILE A 14 -16.83 -3.17 9.54
N SER A 15 -16.47 -2.24 10.43
CA SER A 15 -16.71 -0.81 10.23
C SER A 15 -15.54 -0.15 9.50
N ALA A 16 -15.66 1.15 9.20
CA ALA A 16 -14.53 1.91 8.66
C ALA A 16 -13.32 1.94 9.63
N TYR A 17 -13.53 1.75 10.93
CA TYR A 17 -12.47 1.86 11.94
C TYR A 17 -11.97 0.50 12.44
N SER A 18 -12.87 -0.44 12.69
CA SER A 18 -12.53 -1.68 13.40
C SER A 18 -13.41 -2.88 13.03
N ILE A 19 -12.88 -4.07 13.30
CA ILE A 19 -13.59 -5.35 13.28
C ILE A 19 -14.52 -5.46 14.50
N SER A 20 -15.71 -6.02 14.31
CA SER A 20 -16.71 -6.23 15.36
C SER A 20 -16.23 -7.21 16.43
N ALA A 21 -16.63 -6.97 17.68
CA ALA A 21 -16.37 -7.86 18.81
C ALA A 21 -16.91 -9.29 18.58
N ALA A 22 -17.98 -9.42 17.80
CA ALA A 22 -18.65 -10.69 17.49
C ALA A 22 -17.87 -11.59 16.51
N VAL A 23 -16.82 -11.08 15.85
CA VAL A 23 -16.00 -11.89 14.95
C VAL A 23 -15.10 -12.81 15.78
N PRO A 24 -15.18 -14.14 15.57
CA PRO A 24 -14.39 -15.11 16.33
C PRO A 24 -12.91 -15.03 15.93
N LEU A 25 -12.04 -14.76 16.91
CA LEU A 25 -10.59 -14.62 16.74
C LEU A 25 -9.84 -15.42 17.82
N GLU A 26 -10.30 -16.64 18.08
CA GLU A 26 -9.72 -17.53 19.12
C GLU A 26 -8.46 -18.24 18.64
N THR A 27 -8.25 -18.32 17.32
CA THR A 27 -7.14 -19.06 16.73
C THR A 27 -6.39 -18.26 15.67
N ALA A 28 -5.15 -18.64 15.40
CA ALA A 28 -4.36 -18.07 14.30
C ALA A 28 -4.98 -18.34 12.92
N ALA A 29 -5.70 -19.46 12.75
CA ALA A 29 -6.41 -19.78 11.51
C ALA A 29 -7.56 -18.79 11.25
N GLN A 30 -8.36 -18.49 12.29
CA GLN A 30 -9.43 -17.49 12.21
C GLN A 30 -8.88 -16.08 11.96
N LEU A 31 -7.73 -15.74 12.57
CA LEU A 31 -7.03 -14.50 12.27
C LEU A 31 -6.69 -14.40 10.78
N GLU A 32 -6.04 -15.42 10.22
CA GLU A 32 -5.63 -15.41 8.81
C GLU A 32 -6.84 -15.32 7.85
N GLU A 33 -7.91 -16.08 8.11
CA GLU A 33 -9.15 -16.00 7.34
C GLU A 33 -9.72 -14.57 7.36
N THR A 34 -9.76 -13.96 8.55
CA THR A 34 -10.25 -12.58 8.72
C THR A 34 -9.38 -11.56 7.99
N LEU A 35 -8.04 -11.70 8.05
CA LEU A 35 -7.11 -10.83 7.33
C LEU A 35 -7.32 -10.92 5.81
N ARG A 36 -7.51 -12.13 5.28
CA ARG A 36 -7.79 -12.35 3.86
C ARG A 36 -9.14 -11.74 3.46
N HIS A 37 -10.16 -11.86 4.29
CA HIS A 37 -11.46 -11.22 4.05
C HIS A 37 -11.38 -9.69 4.03
N ILE A 38 -10.62 -9.07 4.95
CA ILE A 38 -10.37 -7.62 4.95
C ILE A 38 -9.73 -7.19 3.63
N GLY A 39 -8.72 -7.92 3.15
CA GLY A 39 -8.10 -7.64 1.85
C GLY A 39 -9.08 -7.74 0.69
N ALA A 40 -9.86 -8.83 0.63
CA ALA A 40 -10.82 -9.08 -0.44
C ALA A 40 -11.92 -8.03 -0.55
N THR A 41 -12.22 -7.31 0.54
CA THR A 41 -13.35 -6.35 0.60
C THR A 41 -12.92 -4.89 0.71
N ARG A 42 -11.68 -4.61 1.10
CA ARG A 42 -11.22 -3.24 1.40
C ARG A 42 -9.94 -2.83 0.70
N TYR A 43 -9.28 -3.73 -0.05
CA TYR A 43 -8.06 -3.34 -0.74
C TYR A 43 -8.35 -2.35 -1.87
N HIS A 44 -7.47 -1.37 -2.05
CA HIS A 44 -7.62 -0.25 -3.00
C HIS A 44 -7.80 -0.66 -4.48
N SER A 45 -7.62 -1.94 -4.84
CA SER A 45 -7.93 -2.45 -6.18
C SER A 45 -9.43 -2.42 -6.51
N LEU A 46 -10.27 -2.32 -5.49
CA LEU A 46 -11.71 -2.18 -5.60
C LEU A 46 -12.15 -0.73 -5.82
N HIS A 47 -11.25 0.23 -5.60
CA HIS A 47 -11.56 1.65 -5.71
C HIS A 47 -11.84 2.05 -7.17
N PRO A 48 -12.86 2.89 -7.45
CA PRO A 48 -13.17 3.35 -8.81
C PRO A 48 -11.99 3.95 -9.57
N PHE A 49 -11.18 4.82 -8.93
CA PHE A 49 -9.95 5.37 -9.52
C PHE A 49 -8.98 4.29 -10.00
N HIS A 50 -8.79 3.22 -9.23
CA HIS A 50 -7.91 2.10 -9.62
C HIS A 50 -8.44 1.40 -10.88
N LYS A 51 -9.76 1.16 -10.95
CA LYS A 51 -10.40 0.59 -12.13
C LYS A 51 -10.25 1.48 -13.37
N LEU A 52 -10.39 2.80 -13.21
CA LEU A 52 -10.16 3.74 -14.31
C LEU A 52 -8.71 3.71 -14.79
N LEU A 53 -7.75 3.75 -13.85
CA LEU A 53 -6.32 3.72 -14.15
C LEU A 53 -5.95 2.47 -14.95
N HIS A 54 -6.26 1.28 -14.44
CA HIS A 54 -5.83 0.04 -15.09
C HIS A 54 -6.73 -0.41 -16.23
N GLY A 55 -7.96 0.11 -16.31
CA GLY A 55 -8.86 -0.06 -17.45
C GLY A 55 -8.60 0.90 -18.61
N GLY A 56 -7.56 1.74 -18.55
CA GLY A 56 -7.19 2.62 -19.65
C GLY A 56 -8.10 3.82 -19.85
N LYS A 57 -8.78 4.27 -18.79
CA LYS A 57 -9.81 5.33 -18.87
C LYS A 57 -9.34 6.68 -18.38
N LEU A 58 -8.09 6.78 -17.89
CA LEU A 58 -7.51 8.05 -17.47
C LEU A 58 -6.76 8.72 -18.63
N ASN A 59 -6.71 10.04 -18.65
CA ASN A 59 -5.82 10.78 -19.54
C ASN A 59 -4.40 10.88 -18.94
N LYS A 60 -3.44 11.38 -19.73
CA LYS A 60 -2.03 11.50 -19.29
C LYS A 60 -1.89 12.34 -18.02
N GLY A 61 -2.63 13.44 -17.89
CA GLY A 61 -2.61 14.31 -16.71
C GLY A 61 -3.07 13.62 -15.43
N GLN A 62 -4.11 12.80 -15.52
CA GLN A 62 -4.62 11.98 -14.42
C GLN A 62 -3.61 10.88 -14.01
N VAL A 63 -2.91 10.27 -14.98
CA VAL A 63 -1.84 9.30 -14.70
C VAL A 63 -0.63 9.97 -14.07
N GLN A 64 -0.23 11.16 -14.54
CA GLN A 64 0.81 11.99 -13.94
C GLN A 64 0.48 12.33 -12.48
N ALA A 65 -0.75 12.80 -12.22
CA ALA A 65 -1.20 13.14 -10.88
C ALA A 65 -1.13 11.94 -9.91
N TRP A 66 -1.56 10.75 -10.37
CA TRP A 66 -1.42 9.52 -9.61
C TRP A 66 0.05 9.19 -9.32
N ALA A 67 0.91 9.24 -10.34
CA ALA A 67 2.33 8.90 -10.20
C ALA A 67 3.05 9.85 -9.23
N LEU A 68 2.79 11.15 -9.33
CA LEU A 68 3.32 12.20 -8.44
C LEU A 68 2.86 12.01 -6.99
N ASN A 69 1.56 11.79 -6.75
CA ASN A 69 1.05 11.58 -5.40
C ASN A 69 1.59 10.27 -4.80
N ARG A 70 1.66 9.22 -5.62
CA ARG A 70 2.11 7.92 -5.16
C ARG A 70 3.60 7.87 -4.89
N TYR A 71 4.40 8.72 -5.54
CA TYR A 71 5.81 8.91 -5.19
C TYR A 71 5.97 9.20 -3.69
N TYR A 72 5.16 10.10 -3.11
CA TYR A 72 5.23 10.41 -1.68
C TYR A 72 5.00 9.18 -0.80
N TYR A 73 4.02 8.34 -1.15
CA TYR A 73 3.81 7.07 -0.46
C TYR A 73 5.06 6.17 -0.59
N GLN A 74 5.64 6.07 -1.79
CA GLN A 74 6.80 5.22 -2.06
C GLN A 74 8.07 5.67 -1.34
N SER A 75 8.40 6.97 -1.38
CA SER A 75 9.56 7.54 -0.71
C SER A 75 9.43 7.54 0.82
N THR A 76 8.20 7.45 1.34
CA THR A 76 7.95 7.36 2.78
C THR A 76 8.05 5.93 3.33
N ILE A 77 7.94 4.89 2.50
CA ILE A 77 8.06 3.49 2.96
C ILE A 77 9.35 3.21 3.75
N PRO A 78 10.56 3.55 3.27
CA PRO A 78 11.80 3.30 4.01
C PRO A 78 11.85 4.07 5.35
N ILE A 79 11.29 5.28 5.42
CA ILE A 79 11.16 6.05 6.68
C ILE A 79 10.27 5.29 7.67
N LYS A 80 9.08 4.86 7.20
CA LYS A 80 8.16 4.03 7.99
C LYS A 80 8.84 2.75 8.44
N ASP A 81 9.60 2.07 7.59
CA ASP A 81 10.32 0.84 7.93
C ASP A 81 11.46 1.07 8.92
N ALA A 82 12.18 2.19 8.84
CA ALA A 82 13.18 2.57 9.83
C ALA A 82 12.54 2.82 11.21
N VAL A 83 11.36 3.46 11.24
CA VAL A 83 10.58 3.60 12.47
C VAL A 83 10.19 2.23 13.02
N VAL A 84 9.69 1.30 12.20
CA VAL A 84 9.37 -0.07 12.63
C VAL A 84 10.60 -0.75 13.23
N ILE A 85 11.75 -0.74 12.54
CA ILE A 85 13.01 -1.35 13.03
C ILE A 85 13.40 -0.82 14.41
N SER A 86 13.24 0.49 14.65
CA SER A 86 13.58 1.12 15.92
C SER A 86 12.79 0.56 17.12
N ARG A 87 11.65 -0.10 16.87
CA ARG A 87 10.78 -0.70 17.88
C ARG A 87 11.25 -2.08 18.34
N PHE A 88 12.19 -2.72 17.65
CA PHE A 88 12.63 -4.10 17.91
C PHE A 88 14.03 -4.18 18.50
N ARG A 89 14.14 -4.75 19.71
CA ARG A 89 15.44 -5.00 20.37
C ARG A 89 16.08 -6.31 19.94
N ASP A 90 15.31 -7.28 19.47
CA ASP A 90 15.85 -8.54 18.97
C ASP A 90 16.54 -8.34 17.61
N ARG A 91 17.64 -9.07 17.40
CA ARG A 91 18.43 -8.97 16.17
C ARG A 91 17.70 -9.60 14.98
N ALA A 92 16.96 -10.68 15.20
CA ALA A 92 16.39 -11.47 14.12
C ALA A 92 15.35 -10.66 13.32
N THR A 93 14.40 -10.03 14.00
CA THR A 93 13.40 -9.15 13.39
C THR A 93 14.04 -7.98 12.66
N ARG A 94 15.07 -7.34 13.24
CA ARG A 94 15.76 -6.23 12.56
C ARG A 94 16.48 -6.67 11.28
N VAL A 95 17.13 -7.83 11.30
CA VAL A 95 17.81 -8.39 10.11
C VAL A 95 16.80 -8.74 9.02
N GLU A 96 15.64 -9.29 9.41
CA GLU A 96 14.57 -9.62 8.48
C GLU A 96 13.79 -8.39 7.99
N TRP A 97 13.76 -7.29 8.73
CA TRP A 97 13.00 -6.11 8.30
C TRP A 97 13.81 -5.14 7.44
N ARG A 98 15.14 -5.06 7.64
CA ARG A 98 15.99 -4.05 6.99
C ARG A 98 16.05 -4.15 5.47
N HIS A 99 15.88 -5.34 4.88
CA HIS A 99 15.92 -5.48 3.42
C HIS A 99 14.81 -4.68 2.74
N ARG A 100 13.71 -4.36 3.45
CA ARG A 100 12.63 -3.52 2.92
C ARG A 100 13.10 -2.10 2.65
N ILE A 101 14.03 -1.59 3.46
CA ILE A 101 14.69 -0.30 3.25
C ILE A 101 15.61 -0.41 2.04
N GLU A 102 16.48 -1.41 2.01
CA GLU A 102 17.40 -1.67 0.88
C GLU A 102 16.65 -1.85 -0.45
N ASP A 103 15.49 -2.49 -0.45
CA ASP A 103 14.64 -2.65 -1.64
C ASP A 103 14.09 -1.31 -2.16
N HIS A 104 13.86 -0.32 -1.29
CA HIS A 104 13.33 1.00 -1.65
C HIS A 104 14.42 2.01 -1.95
N ASP A 105 15.43 2.10 -1.10
CA ASP A 105 16.54 3.06 -1.22
C ASP A 105 17.61 2.58 -2.21
N GLY A 106 17.75 1.26 -2.35
CA GLY A 106 18.86 0.64 -3.05
C GLY A 106 20.01 0.34 -2.10
N ASP A 107 21.17 0.05 -2.70
CA ASP A 107 22.44 -0.15 -1.99
C ASP A 107 23.53 0.66 -2.72
N THR A 108 24.74 0.67 -2.16
CA THR A 108 25.91 1.33 -2.73
C THR A 108 26.13 0.85 -4.16
N GLY A 109 25.86 1.73 -5.14
CA GLY A 109 26.00 1.44 -6.57
C GLY A 109 24.82 0.68 -7.20
N ALA A 110 23.71 0.50 -6.49
CA ALA A 110 22.50 -0.18 -6.99
C ALA A 110 21.24 0.63 -6.70
N GLU A 111 20.44 0.88 -7.74
CA GLU A 111 19.19 1.64 -7.62
C GLU A 111 18.09 0.88 -6.84
N GLY A 112 17.40 1.61 -5.97
CA GLY A 112 16.23 1.13 -5.23
C GLY A 112 14.90 1.28 -5.97
N GLY A 113 13.82 0.94 -5.28
CA GLY A 113 12.44 1.16 -5.75
C GLY A 113 12.10 2.63 -5.98
N ILE A 114 12.67 3.57 -5.21
CA ILE A 114 12.42 5.00 -5.34
C ILE A 114 12.96 5.53 -6.67
N GLU A 115 14.20 5.19 -7.02
CA GLU A 115 14.81 5.54 -8.31
C GLU A 115 13.99 5.00 -9.50
N ARG A 116 13.50 3.76 -9.40
CA ARG A 116 12.63 3.19 -10.45
C ARG A 116 11.29 3.93 -10.53
N TRP A 117 10.79 4.47 -9.43
CA TRP A 117 9.58 5.31 -9.43
C TRP A 117 9.85 6.67 -10.06
N LEU A 118 11.02 7.28 -9.83
CA LEU A 118 11.42 8.52 -10.49
C LEU A 118 11.51 8.33 -12.02
N LYS A 119 12.09 7.23 -12.50
CA LYS A 119 12.07 6.86 -13.92
C LYS A 119 10.66 6.75 -14.49
N LEU A 120 9.70 6.25 -13.71
CA LEU A 120 8.30 6.23 -14.10
C LEU A 120 7.74 7.64 -14.25
N THR A 121 8.02 8.55 -13.32
CA THR A 121 7.53 9.93 -13.39
C THR A 121 8.19 10.72 -14.52
N GLU A 122 9.48 10.51 -14.78
CA GLU A 122 10.21 11.08 -15.93
C GLU A 122 9.62 10.60 -17.26
N GLY A 123 9.32 9.31 -17.38
CA GLY A 123 8.64 8.74 -18.55
C GLY A 123 7.26 9.34 -18.80
N LEU A 124 6.59 9.81 -17.75
CA LEU A 124 5.34 10.57 -17.84
C LEU A 124 5.55 12.06 -18.15
N GLY A 125 6.79 12.53 -18.21
CA GLY A 125 7.15 13.93 -18.48
C GLY A 125 7.07 14.84 -17.26
N LEU A 126 7.23 14.30 -16.06
CA LEU A 126 7.40 15.09 -14.84
C LEU A 126 8.89 15.31 -14.57
N ASP A 127 9.24 16.52 -14.17
CA ASP A 127 10.59 16.85 -13.70
C ASP A 127 10.87 16.17 -12.35
N SER A 128 12.04 15.52 -12.23
CA SER A 128 12.39 14.74 -11.04
C SER A 128 12.53 15.61 -9.80
N ALA A 129 13.14 16.80 -9.90
CA ALA A 129 13.25 17.71 -8.76
C ALA A 129 11.88 18.18 -8.27
N TYR A 130 10.92 18.41 -9.19
CA TYR A 130 9.54 18.71 -8.81
C TYR A 130 8.86 17.53 -8.11
N VAL A 131 9.04 16.29 -8.59
CA VAL A 131 8.50 15.09 -7.95
C VAL A 131 9.07 14.92 -6.53
N GLU A 132 10.39 15.04 -6.40
CA GLU A 132 11.13 14.92 -5.13
C GLU A 132 10.77 16.04 -4.14
N SER A 133 10.45 17.25 -4.61
CA SER A 133 10.00 18.35 -3.75
C SER A 133 8.68 18.03 -3.04
N THR A 134 7.84 17.19 -3.66
CA THR A 134 6.47 16.86 -3.22
C THR A 134 5.53 18.06 -3.12
N GLU A 135 5.89 19.25 -3.61
CA GLU A 135 5.09 20.48 -3.43
C GLU A 135 3.70 20.37 -4.07
N GLY A 136 3.60 19.67 -5.20
CA GLY A 136 2.34 19.50 -5.94
C GLY A 136 1.43 18.35 -5.48
N ILE A 137 1.77 17.60 -4.43
CA ILE A 137 0.92 16.48 -3.98
C ILE A 137 -0.35 16.98 -3.29
N LEU A 138 -1.40 16.16 -3.31
CA LEU A 138 -2.63 16.48 -2.61
C LEU A 138 -2.42 16.46 -1.08
N PRO A 139 -3.02 17.41 -0.33
CA PRO A 139 -2.95 17.41 1.13
C PRO A 139 -3.45 16.10 1.76
N ALA A 140 -4.52 15.52 1.21
CA ALA A 140 -5.06 14.24 1.67
C ALA A 140 -4.05 13.08 1.48
N THR A 141 -3.30 13.07 0.39
CA THR A 141 -2.20 12.12 0.19
C THR A 141 -1.15 12.29 1.30
N ARG A 142 -0.72 13.53 1.55
CA ARG A 142 0.26 13.83 2.60
C ARG A 142 -0.23 13.35 3.96
N PHE A 143 -1.42 13.76 4.38
CA PHE A 143 -1.97 13.37 5.69
C PHE A 143 -2.15 11.86 5.84
N ALA A 144 -2.62 11.17 4.80
CA ALA A 144 -2.80 9.72 4.85
C ALA A 144 -1.47 8.97 4.98
N VAL A 145 -0.45 9.41 4.24
CA VAL A 145 0.88 8.81 4.26
C VAL A 145 1.59 9.10 5.60
N GLU A 146 1.54 10.33 6.10
CA GLU A 146 2.10 10.69 7.42
C GLU A 146 1.41 9.95 8.56
N ALA A 147 0.09 9.75 8.47
CA ALA A 147 -0.64 8.94 9.45
C ALA A 147 -0.08 7.50 9.51
N TYR A 148 0.45 6.96 8.41
CA TYR A 148 1.06 5.63 8.43
C TYR A 148 2.38 5.61 9.22
N VAL A 149 3.23 6.62 9.03
CA VAL A 149 4.48 6.78 9.80
C VAL A 149 4.18 6.93 11.29
N HIS A 150 3.22 7.79 11.63
CA HIS A 150 2.78 7.98 13.02
C HIS A 150 2.16 6.72 13.61
N PHE A 151 1.37 5.97 12.84
CA PHE A 151 0.78 4.72 13.30
C PHE A 151 1.85 3.71 13.73
N VAL A 152 2.89 3.49 12.91
CA VAL A 152 3.96 2.54 13.26
C VAL A 152 4.86 3.04 14.39
N ARG A 153 4.95 4.36 14.58
CA ARG A 153 5.65 4.98 15.71
C ARG A 153 4.92 4.73 17.03
N ASP A 154 3.61 4.96 17.03
CA ASP A 154 2.82 5.13 18.24
C ASP A 154 2.11 3.85 18.70
N ARG A 155 1.78 2.93 17.77
CA ARG A 155 1.10 1.67 18.09
C ARG A 155 2.07 0.59 18.59
N THR A 156 1.50 -0.55 18.98
CA THR A 156 2.32 -1.69 19.42
C THR A 156 3.19 -2.21 18.28
N PRO A 157 4.35 -2.82 18.57
CA PRO A 157 5.18 -3.44 17.53
C PRO A 157 4.42 -4.49 16.69
N LEU A 158 3.45 -5.19 17.30
CA LEU A 158 2.56 -6.13 16.63
C LEU A 158 1.67 -5.43 15.59
N GLU A 159 1.00 -4.33 15.96
CA GLU A 159 0.19 -3.53 15.04
C GLU A 159 1.04 -2.89 13.93
N ALA A 160 2.26 -2.45 14.26
CA ALA A 160 3.19 -1.90 13.29
C ALA A 160 3.54 -2.92 12.19
N ILE A 161 3.87 -4.17 12.55
CA ILE A 161 4.06 -5.26 11.57
C ILE A 161 2.75 -5.57 10.83
N ALA A 162 1.64 -5.72 11.54
CA ALA A 162 0.36 -6.08 10.95
C ALA A 162 -0.11 -5.10 9.85
N SER A 163 0.19 -3.81 10.01
CA SER A 163 -0.15 -2.78 9.02
C SER A 163 0.58 -2.92 7.67
N SER A 164 1.61 -3.78 7.54
CA SER A 164 2.24 -4.07 6.24
C SER A 164 1.47 -5.11 5.43
N LEU A 165 0.58 -5.89 6.06
CA LEU A 165 -0.08 -7.08 5.49
C LEU A 165 -0.99 -6.83 4.29
N THR A 166 -1.22 -5.58 3.90
CA THR A 166 -1.77 -5.26 2.57
C THR A 166 -0.96 -5.88 1.42
N GLU A 167 0.31 -6.21 1.67
CA GLU A 167 1.19 -6.91 0.71
C GLU A 167 0.69 -8.33 0.36
N LEU A 168 -0.12 -8.97 1.22
CA LEU A 168 -0.78 -10.26 0.91
C LEU A 168 -1.66 -10.18 -0.35
N PHE A 169 -2.12 -8.98 -0.71
CA PHE A 169 -3.07 -8.75 -1.81
C PHE A 169 -2.41 -8.07 -3.02
N ALA A 170 -1.11 -7.78 -2.94
CA ALA A 170 -0.38 -7.07 -3.97
C ALA A 170 0.00 -7.91 -5.22
N PRO A 171 0.39 -9.20 -5.12
CA PRO A 171 0.96 -9.95 -6.25
C PRO A 171 0.02 -10.10 -7.45
N ASN A 172 -1.21 -10.61 -7.25
CA ASN A 172 -2.20 -10.77 -8.32
C ASN A 172 -2.50 -9.43 -9.02
N LEU A 173 -2.35 -8.32 -8.30
CA LEU A 173 -2.63 -7.00 -8.81
C LEU A 173 -1.46 -6.44 -9.64
N HIS A 174 -0.21 -6.78 -9.34
CA HIS A 174 0.93 -6.21 -10.04
C HIS A 174 1.04 -6.68 -11.50
N GLU A 175 0.70 -7.94 -11.78
CA GLU A 175 0.64 -8.46 -13.14
C GLU A 175 -0.49 -7.79 -13.96
N GLU A 176 -1.68 -7.69 -13.38
CA GLU A 176 -2.82 -6.95 -13.98
C GLU A 176 -2.47 -5.48 -14.24
N ARG A 177 -1.77 -4.84 -13.30
CA ARG A 177 -1.33 -3.44 -13.41
C ARG A 177 -0.39 -3.23 -14.57
N ILE A 178 0.65 -4.08 -14.70
CA ILE A 178 1.65 -3.98 -15.77
C ILE A 178 0.96 -4.17 -17.11
N SER A 179 0.17 -5.23 -17.26
CA SER A 179 -0.54 -5.55 -18.48
C SER A 179 -1.54 -4.45 -18.87
N GLY A 180 -2.36 -3.98 -17.93
CA GLY A 180 -3.36 -2.94 -18.18
C GLY A 180 -2.72 -1.60 -18.57
N MET A 181 -1.68 -1.17 -17.87
CA MET A 181 -1.00 0.10 -18.18
C MET A 181 -0.32 0.06 -19.55
N LEU A 182 0.44 -1.00 -19.85
CA LEU A 182 1.14 -1.16 -21.14
C LEU A 182 0.16 -1.29 -22.32
N LYS A 183 -0.97 -1.97 -22.12
CA LYS A 183 -1.98 -2.16 -23.17
C LYS A 183 -2.71 -0.86 -23.53
N HIS A 184 -2.94 0.00 -22.55
CA HIS A 184 -3.88 1.11 -22.71
C HIS A 184 -3.23 2.49 -22.84
N TYR A 185 -1.99 2.67 -22.41
CA TYR A 185 -1.30 3.96 -22.47
C TYR A 185 -0.08 3.88 -23.39
N ASN A 186 -0.16 4.56 -24.54
CA ASN A 186 0.94 4.63 -25.52
C ASN A 186 2.18 5.36 -25.00
N PHE A 187 2.05 6.14 -23.93
CA PHE A 187 3.14 6.80 -23.22
C PHE A 187 3.74 5.93 -22.10
N VAL A 188 3.28 4.67 -21.94
CA VAL A 188 3.85 3.70 -21.00
C VAL A 188 4.59 2.61 -21.76
N ASN A 189 5.81 2.29 -21.31
CA ASN A 189 6.66 1.26 -21.89
C ASN A 189 7.25 0.32 -20.81
N PRO A 190 7.83 -0.83 -21.19
CA PRO A 190 8.36 -1.78 -20.21
C PRO A 190 9.44 -1.22 -19.30
N ASP A 191 10.30 -0.32 -19.80
CA ASP A 191 11.41 0.25 -19.04
C ASP A 191 10.91 1.11 -17.87
N ILE A 192 9.87 1.92 -18.12
CA ILE A 192 9.25 2.75 -17.07
C ILE A 192 8.39 1.95 -16.10
N MET A 193 8.06 0.69 -16.42
CA MET A 193 7.29 -0.22 -15.55
C MET A 193 8.18 -1.13 -14.69
N SER A 194 9.50 -1.00 -14.78
CA SER A 194 10.49 -1.83 -14.07
C SER A 194 10.30 -1.89 -12.55
N TYR A 195 9.76 -0.82 -11.94
CA TYR A 195 9.36 -0.81 -10.52
C TYR A 195 8.39 -1.95 -10.19
N PHE A 196 7.33 -2.11 -10.98
CA PHE A 196 6.29 -3.10 -10.72
C PHE A 196 6.79 -4.54 -10.90
N SER A 197 7.68 -4.76 -11.86
CA SER A 197 8.26 -6.08 -12.12
C SER A 197 9.06 -6.61 -10.93
N ARG A 198 9.82 -5.76 -10.22
CA ARG A 198 10.57 -6.14 -9.02
C ARG A 198 9.66 -6.48 -7.84
N ARG A 199 8.53 -5.77 -7.69
CA ARG A 199 7.57 -6.01 -6.60
C ARG A 199 6.88 -7.37 -6.67
N LEU A 200 6.88 -8.04 -7.83
CA LEU A 200 6.31 -9.39 -7.99
C LEU A 200 7.01 -10.43 -7.11
N THR A 201 8.31 -10.28 -6.83
CA THR A 201 9.07 -11.21 -5.99
C THR A 201 9.28 -10.70 -4.57
N GLN A 202 9.43 -9.38 -4.39
CA GLN A 202 9.63 -8.77 -3.05
C GLN A 202 8.37 -8.87 -2.17
N ALA A 203 7.19 -8.54 -2.71
CA ALA A 203 5.96 -8.47 -1.91
C ALA A 203 5.53 -9.83 -1.31
N PRO A 204 5.61 -10.97 -2.02
CA PRO A 204 5.31 -12.28 -1.41
C PRO A 204 6.22 -12.66 -0.25
N ARG A 205 7.54 -12.43 -0.37
CA ARG A 205 8.52 -12.68 0.70
C ARG A 205 8.17 -11.85 1.94
N ASP A 206 7.99 -10.55 1.72
CA ASP A 206 7.65 -9.56 2.73
C ASP A 206 6.34 -9.90 3.47
N ALA A 207 5.30 -10.30 2.74
CA ALA A 207 4.01 -10.67 3.29
C ALA A 207 4.04 -12.00 4.06
N GLY A 208 4.86 -12.97 3.61
CA GLY A 208 5.05 -14.25 4.28
C GLY A 208 5.57 -14.06 5.71
N PHE A 209 6.68 -13.33 5.86
CA PHE A 209 7.24 -13.02 7.19
C PHE A 209 6.22 -12.33 8.10
N ALA A 210 5.57 -11.27 7.60
CA ALA A 210 4.62 -10.51 8.41
C ALA A 210 3.42 -11.36 8.85
N LEU A 211 2.92 -12.26 7.98
CA LEU A 211 1.79 -13.14 8.30
C LEU A 211 2.18 -14.16 9.36
N ASP A 212 3.35 -14.80 9.22
CA ASP A 212 3.86 -15.76 10.20
C ASP A 212 4.11 -15.08 11.55
N TYR A 213 4.70 -13.87 11.52
CA TYR A 213 4.93 -13.07 12.71
C TYR A 213 3.63 -12.81 13.47
N VAL A 214 2.58 -12.30 12.82
CA VAL A 214 1.33 -11.98 13.53
C VAL A 214 0.61 -13.24 14.02
N LYS A 215 0.69 -14.37 13.29
CA LYS A 215 0.11 -15.64 13.72
C LYS A 215 0.80 -16.19 14.96
N GLN A 216 2.11 -16.00 15.08
CA GLN A 216 2.89 -16.44 16.23
C GLN A 216 2.73 -15.52 17.45
N HIS A 217 2.68 -14.20 17.24
CA HIS A 217 2.76 -13.22 18.33
C HIS A 217 1.40 -12.69 18.80
N ALA A 218 0.33 -12.80 18.01
CA ALA A 218 -1.03 -12.46 18.45
C ALA A 218 -1.65 -13.65 19.21
N SER A 219 -1.34 -13.72 20.51
CA SER A 219 -1.66 -14.86 21.37
C SER A 219 -3.09 -14.81 21.94
N THR A 220 -3.67 -13.61 22.05
CA THR A 220 -5.01 -13.40 22.59
C THR A 220 -6.00 -12.93 21.52
N PRO A 221 -7.32 -13.12 21.72
CA PRO A 221 -8.34 -12.55 20.85
C PRO A 221 -8.26 -11.02 20.72
N ALA A 222 -7.86 -10.33 21.79
CA ALA A 222 -7.68 -8.88 21.78
C ALA A 222 -6.51 -8.44 20.87
N GLU A 223 -5.37 -9.12 20.95
CA GLU A 223 -4.23 -8.86 20.06
C GLU A 223 -4.56 -9.16 18.60
N ARG A 224 -5.24 -10.26 18.32
CA ARG A 224 -5.69 -10.60 16.95
C ARG A 224 -6.66 -9.55 16.41
N ARG A 225 -7.51 -9.01 17.27
CA ARG A 225 -8.39 -7.88 16.92
C ARG A 225 -7.58 -6.62 16.57
N ALA A 226 -6.53 -6.32 17.34
CA ALA A 226 -5.63 -5.22 17.04
C ALA A 226 -4.90 -5.41 15.71
N VAL A 227 -4.44 -6.63 15.39
CA VAL A 227 -3.86 -6.99 14.08
C VAL A 227 -4.85 -6.73 12.93
N CYS A 228 -6.10 -7.18 13.06
CA CYS A 228 -7.14 -6.88 12.07
C CYS A 228 -7.39 -5.38 11.91
N ASN A 229 -7.46 -4.63 13.02
CA ASN A 229 -7.68 -3.19 13.00
C ASN A 229 -6.51 -2.42 12.38
N ALA A 230 -5.27 -2.88 12.59
CA ALA A 230 -4.09 -2.33 11.92
C ALA A 230 -4.15 -2.52 10.39
N LEU A 231 -4.63 -3.68 9.93
CA LEU A 231 -4.85 -3.91 8.50
C LEU A 231 -5.99 -3.04 7.95
N ILE A 232 -7.10 -2.89 8.69
CA ILE A 232 -8.21 -1.98 8.31
C ILE A 232 -7.69 -0.55 8.18
N PHE A 233 -6.95 -0.06 9.18
CA PHE A 233 -6.29 1.25 9.12
C PHE A 233 -5.46 1.40 7.84
N LYS A 234 -4.61 0.41 7.53
CA LYS A 234 -3.78 0.46 6.31
C LYS A 234 -4.63 0.49 5.03
N THR A 235 -5.72 -0.28 4.97
CA THR A 235 -6.62 -0.22 3.81
C THR A 235 -7.25 1.16 3.64
N ASN A 236 -7.60 1.85 4.72
CA ASN A 236 -8.12 3.21 4.68
C ASN A 236 -7.06 4.22 4.20
N VAL A 237 -5.81 4.09 4.65
CA VAL A 237 -4.68 4.92 4.17
C VAL A 237 -4.55 4.84 2.65
N LEU A 238 -4.68 3.64 2.08
CA LEU A 238 -4.61 3.46 0.63
C LEU A 238 -5.87 3.98 -0.07
N TRP A 239 -7.04 3.78 0.53
CA TRP A 239 -8.33 4.17 -0.04
C TRP A 239 -8.46 5.70 -0.15
N VAL A 240 -8.14 6.43 0.92
CA VAL A 240 -8.30 7.89 0.96
C VAL A 240 -7.37 8.62 -0.02
N GLN A 241 -6.19 8.05 -0.31
CA GLN A 241 -5.32 8.57 -1.37
C GLN A 241 -6.01 8.53 -2.73
N LEU A 242 -6.77 7.46 -3.00
CA LEU A 242 -7.51 7.31 -4.25
C LEU A 242 -8.80 8.12 -4.27
N ASP A 243 -9.48 8.30 -3.12
CA ASP A 243 -10.62 9.21 -3.01
C ASP A 243 -10.20 10.64 -3.41
N ALA A 244 -9.07 11.10 -2.88
CA ALA A 244 -8.55 12.43 -3.15
C ALA A 244 -8.13 12.61 -4.62
N LEU A 245 -7.47 11.60 -5.20
CA LEU A 245 -7.11 11.60 -6.61
C LEU A 245 -8.35 11.61 -7.52
N TYR A 246 -9.38 10.85 -7.17
CA TYR A 246 -10.64 10.82 -7.92
C TYR A 246 -11.31 12.18 -7.88
N HIS A 247 -11.51 12.74 -6.70
CA HIS A 247 -12.16 14.03 -6.55
C HIS A 247 -11.41 15.17 -7.28
N ALA A 248 -10.08 15.21 -7.15
CA ALA A 248 -9.28 16.27 -7.75
C ALA A 248 -9.16 16.13 -9.27
N TYR A 249 -8.89 14.92 -9.78
CA TYR A 249 -8.45 14.75 -11.17
C TYR A 249 -9.46 14.02 -12.06
N VAL A 250 -10.46 13.33 -11.49
CA VAL A 250 -11.59 12.76 -12.26
C VAL A 250 -12.77 13.73 -12.24
N ASP A 251 -13.16 14.24 -11.06
CA ASP A 251 -14.25 15.21 -10.95
C ASP A 251 -13.81 16.66 -11.24
N GLY A 252 -12.50 16.92 -11.26
CA GLY A 252 -11.92 18.21 -11.65
C GLY A 252 -11.79 19.25 -10.53
N HIS A 253 -11.96 18.85 -9.26
CA HIS A 253 -11.90 19.75 -8.11
C HIS A 253 -10.48 19.81 -7.52
N VAL A 254 -9.50 20.25 -8.32
CA VAL A 254 -8.09 20.34 -7.88
C VAL A 254 -7.96 21.40 -6.77
N PRO A 255 -7.45 21.04 -5.57
CA PRO A 255 -7.28 22.02 -4.50
C PRO A 255 -6.14 23.00 -4.82
N PRO A 256 -6.16 24.24 -4.28
CA PRO A 256 -5.11 25.23 -4.51
C PRO A 256 -3.71 24.69 -4.15
N GLY A 257 -2.74 24.97 -5.02
CA GLY A 257 -1.33 24.57 -4.83
C GLY A 257 -0.99 23.14 -5.24
N ALA A 258 -1.98 22.28 -5.50
CA ALA A 258 -1.72 20.95 -6.05
C ALA A 258 -1.37 21.01 -7.55
N PHE A 259 -0.75 19.94 -8.05
CA PHE A 259 -0.39 19.79 -9.45
C PHE A 259 -1.56 20.04 -10.40
N VAL A 260 -1.35 20.87 -11.41
CA VAL A 260 -2.31 21.14 -12.47
C VAL A 260 -1.75 20.56 -13.77
N PRO A 261 -2.37 19.52 -14.35
CA PRO A 261 -1.93 18.96 -15.61
C PRO A 261 -1.95 20.01 -16.73
N ALA A 262 -0.97 19.93 -17.63
CA ALA A 262 -1.04 20.68 -18.89
C ALA A 262 -2.31 20.30 -19.65
N LYS A 263 -2.96 21.30 -20.25
CA LYS A 263 -4.18 21.13 -21.04
C LYS A 263 -3.94 20.32 -22.30
#